data_AF-A0A6L8H4H7-F1
#
_entry.id   AF-A0A6L8H4H7-F1
#
_cell.length_a   1.000
_cell.length_b   1.000
_cell.length_c   1.000
_cell.angle_alpha   90.00
_cell.angle_beta   90.00
_cell.angle_gamma   90.00
#
_symmetry.space_group_name_H-M   'P 1'
#
loop_
_entity.id
_entity.type
_entity.pdbx_description
1 polymer ?
#
loop_
_entity_poly.entity_id
_entity_poly.type
_entity_poly.pdbx_seq_one_letter_code
_entity_poly.pdbx_strand_id
1 'polypeptide(L)'
;YLHPNPPTPHAGTSFYRLHMPGEEPGGNVCPREYESLRDVPGMPQEMDPTLFEEILEVPYAFNRLLAYKSDLIHSATSYFGWGTELASKRMAVVFFWKVR
;
A
#
# COMPACT_ATOMS: atom_id res chain seq x y z
N TYR A 1 -7.32 10.78 -4.68
CA TYR A 1 -6.10 11.63 -4.73
C TYR A 1 -6.47 13.09 -4.95
N LEU A 2 -5.93 14.04 -4.18
CA LEU A 2 -6.43 15.42 -4.12
C LEU A 2 -5.44 16.53 -4.48
N HIS A 3 -4.20 16.20 -4.84
CA HIS A 3 -3.23 17.17 -5.36
C HIS A 3 -3.33 17.22 -6.90
N PRO A 4 -3.64 18.37 -7.52
CA PRO A 4 -3.90 18.43 -8.96
C PRO A 4 -2.66 18.18 -9.84
N ASN A 5 -1.48 18.61 -9.37
CA ASN A 5 -0.25 18.60 -10.16
C ASN A 5 0.90 17.86 -9.44
N PRO A 6 0.78 16.55 -9.16
CA PRO A 6 1.83 15.82 -8.45
C PRO A 6 3.15 15.92 -9.24
N PRO A 7 4.31 16.02 -8.56
CA PRO A 7 5.61 16.08 -9.25
C PRO A 7 5.97 14.77 -9.97
N THR A 8 5.31 13.67 -9.61
CA THR A 8 5.47 12.37 -10.26
C THR A 8 4.16 11.57 -10.19
N PRO A 9 3.83 10.78 -11.22
CA PRO A 9 2.75 9.79 -11.12
C PRO A 9 3.10 8.64 -10.16
N HIS A 10 4.39 8.42 -9.90
CA HIS A 10 4.92 7.46 -8.91
C HIS A 10 4.78 8.00 -7.49
N ALA A 11 3.55 8.35 -7.13
CA ALA A 11 3.12 8.86 -5.83
C ALA A 11 1.81 8.18 -5.36
N GLY A 12 1.38 7.14 -6.09
CA GLY A 12 0.04 6.55 -6.05
C GLY A 12 -0.14 5.50 -4.96
N THR A 13 -0.70 4.37 -5.35
CA THR A 13 -0.92 3.20 -4.47
C THR A 13 -0.38 1.96 -5.17
N SER A 14 0.57 1.29 -4.54
CA SER A 14 1.15 0.03 -5.01
C SER A 14 0.62 -1.13 -4.18
N PHE A 15 0.51 -2.29 -4.81
CA PHE A 15 0.11 -3.55 -4.22
C PHE A 15 1.26 -4.55 -4.27
N TYR A 16 1.37 -5.36 -3.23
CA TYR A 16 2.51 -6.24 -3.02
C TYR A 16 2.09 -7.68 -2.77
N ARG A 17 3.01 -8.60 -3.04
CA ARG A 17 2.97 -9.98 -2.58
C ARG A 17 4.14 -10.26 -1.67
N LEU A 18 3.90 -11.08 -0.64
CA LEU A 18 4.95 -11.58 0.22
C LEU A 18 5.66 -12.73 -0.49
N HIS A 19 6.98 -12.62 -0.59
CA HIS A 19 7.85 -13.60 -1.20
C HIS A 19 8.88 -14.05 -0.16
N MET A 20 8.66 -15.24 0.40
CA MET A 20 9.60 -15.86 1.32
C MET A 20 10.68 -16.60 0.53
N PRO A 21 11.96 -16.53 0.94
CA PRO A 21 13.04 -17.24 0.24
C PRO A 21 12.76 -18.74 0.11
N GLY A 22 12.75 -19.24 -1.13
CA GLY A 22 12.51 -20.67 -1.41
C GLY A 22 11.03 -21.07 -1.52
N GLU A 23 10.11 -20.12 -1.40
CA GLU A 23 8.68 -20.33 -1.62
C GLU A 23 8.21 -19.59 -2.88
N GLU A 24 7.16 -20.08 -3.53
CA GLU A 24 6.51 -19.33 -4.61
C GLU A 24 5.88 -18.04 -4.05
N PRO A 25 5.93 -16.91 -4.79
CA PRO A 25 5.30 -15.65 -4.37
C PRO A 25 3.82 -15.84 -3.99
N GLY A 26 3.55 -15.70 -2.68
CA GLY A 26 2.23 -15.90 -2.08
C GLY A 26 1.75 -14.65 -1.38
N GLY A 27 0.79 -14.81 -0.46
CA GLY A 27 0.50 -13.82 0.59
C GLY A 27 0.32 -12.37 0.11
N ASN A 28 -0.82 -12.07 -0.51
CA ASN A 28 -1.24 -10.67 -0.72
C ASN A 28 -2.17 -10.15 0.39
N VAL A 29 -2.49 -10.98 1.38
CA VAL A 29 -3.36 -10.68 2.52
C VAL A 29 -2.80 -11.34 3.77
N CYS A 30 -3.14 -10.81 4.95
CA CYS A 30 -2.98 -11.54 6.20
C CYS A 30 -3.98 -12.71 6.23
N PRO A 31 -3.60 -13.94 6.61
CA PRO A 31 -4.56 -15.01 6.79
C PRO A 31 -5.60 -14.61 7.84
N ARG A 32 -6.84 -15.06 7.66
CA ARG A 32 -8.01 -14.60 8.42
C ARG A 32 -7.91 -14.93 9.92
N GLU A 33 -7.16 -15.97 10.25
CA GLU A 33 -6.97 -16.48 11.60
C GLU A 33 -6.10 -15.58 12.46
N TYR A 34 -5.39 -14.62 11.84
CA TYR A 34 -4.43 -13.73 12.50
C TYR A 34 -4.80 -12.27 12.27
N GLU A 35 -4.59 -11.44 13.28
CA GLU A 35 -4.82 -9.99 13.20
C GLU A 35 -3.70 -9.27 12.41
N SER A 36 -2.50 -9.83 12.42
CA SER A 36 -1.34 -9.28 11.73
C SER A 36 -0.41 -10.38 11.22
N LEU A 37 0.35 -10.08 10.15
CA LEU A 37 1.34 -11.00 9.60
C LEU A 37 2.40 -11.41 10.63
N ARG A 38 2.71 -10.56 11.62
CA ARG A 38 3.66 -10.88 12.71
C ARG A 38 3.18 -11.99 13.65
N ASP A 39 1.87 -12.25 13.66
CA ASP A 39 1.26 -13.27 14.52
C ASP A 39 1.22 -14.64 13.81
N VAL A 40 1.54 -14.68 12.51
CA VAL A 40 1.56 -15.90 11.72
C VAL A 40 2.80 -16.74 12.11
N PRO A 41 2.66 -18.02 12.47
CA PRO A 41 3.79 -18.89 12.79
C PRO A 41 4.81 -18.93 11.66
N GLY A 42 6.09 -18.71 12.00
CA GLY A 42 7.19 -18.67 11.04
C GLY A 42 7.46 -17.30 10.44
N MET A 43 6.59 -16.30 10.65
CA MET A 43 6.89 -14.91 10.26
C MET A 43 7.83 -14.25 11.28
N PRO A 44 8.74 -13.38 10.82
CA PRO A 44 9.57 -12.60 11.71
C PRO A 44 8.74 -11.52 12.42
N GLN A 45 9.13 -11.16 13.64
CA GLN A 45 8.48 -10.10 14.42
C GLN A 45 8.63 -8.73 13.74
N GLU A 46 9.78 -8.51 13.11
CA GLU A 46 10.07 -7.37 12.23
C GLU A 46 10.12 -7.86 10.79
N MET A 47 9.21 -7.36 9.98
CA MET A 47 9.15 -7.73 8.56
C MET A 47 10.24 -6.99 7.78
N ASP A 48 11.03 -7.73 7.03
CA ASP A 48 11.96 -7.17 6.06
C ASP A 48 11.16 -6.65 4.84
N PRO A 49 11.21 -5.34 4.52
CA PRO A 49 10.50 -4.78 3.37
C PRO A 49 10.91 -5.41 2.03
N THR A 50 12.11 -6.00 1.93
CA THR A 50 12.58 -6.65 0.70
C THR A 50 11.85 -7.96 0.39
N LEU A 51 11.10 -8.51 1.36
CA LEU A 51 10.23 -9.66 1.15
C LEU A 51 8.93 -9.30 0.41
N PHE A 52 8.64 -8.01 0.21
CA PHE A 52 7.42 -7.58 -0.46
C PHE A 52 7.74 -7.15 -1.89
N GLU A 53 7.32 -7.99 -2.84
CA GLU A 53 7.45 -7.70 -4.26
C GLU A 53 6.27 -6.85 -4.73
N GLU A 54 6.56 -5.71 -5.38
CA GLU A 54 5.53 -4.89 -6.00
C GLU A 54 4.98 -5.60 -7.25
N ILE A 55 3.67 -5.83 -7.29
CA ILE A 55 3.01 -6.52 -8.39
C ILE A 55 2.14 -5.60 -9.27
N LEU A 56 1.73 -4.46 -8.72
CA LEU A 56 0.87 -3.51 -9.41
C LEU A 56 1.02 -2.12 -8.80
N GLU A 57 1.29 -1.13 -9.63
CA GLU A 57 1.17 0.28 -9.27
C GLU A 57 -0.10 0.88 -9.89
N VAL A 58 -0.92 1.52 -9.06
CA VAL A 58 -1.94 2.46 -9.52
C VAL A 58 -1.35 3.87 -9.42
N PRO A 59 -1.00 4.50 -10.56
CA PRO A 59 -0.34 5.80 -10.54
C PRO A 59 -1.24 6.88 -9.94
N TYR A 60 -0.61 7.90 -9.37
CA TYR A 60 -1.31 9.08 -8.86
C TYR A 60 -1.99 9.82 -10.00
N ALA A 61 -3.31 9.93 -9.92
CA ALA A 61 -4.11 10.77 -10.81
C ALA A 61 -5.09 11.59 -9.98
N PHE A 62 -5.04 12.91 -10.14
CA PHE A 62 -5.95 13.81 -9.43
C PHE A 62 -7.41 13.41 -9.63
N ASN A 63 -8.20 13.53 -8.56
CA ASN A 63 -9.63 13.19 -8.52
C ASN A 63 -9.96 11.72 -8.86
N ARG A 64 -8.98 10.82 -8.78
CA ARG A 64 -9.22 9.37 -8.86
C ARG A 64 -9.70 8.82 -7.50
N LEU A 65 -10.79 8.07 -7.55
CA LEU A 65 -11.21 7.13 -6.52
C LEU A 65 -10.62 5.75 -6.85
N LEU A 66 -9.98 5.13 -5.86
CA LEU A 66 -9.47 3.76 -5.95
C LEU A 66 -10.19 2.92 -4.89
N ALA A 67 -10.87 1.86 -5.33
CA ALA A 67 -11.57 0.92 -4.45
C ALA A 67 -10.94 -0.47 -4.62
N TYR A 68 -10.61 -1.10 -3.51
CA TYR A 68 -9.96 -2.41 -3.46
C TYR A 68 -10.30 -3.10 -2.13
N LYS A 69 -10.04 -4.40 -2.05
CA LYS A 69 -10.25 -5.18 -0.83
C LYS A 69 -9.24 -4.71 0.24
N SER A 70 -9.73 -4.31 1.41
CA SER A 70 -8.94 -3.58 2.42
C SER A 70 -7.81 -4.37 3.06
N ASP A 71 -7.86 -5.71 2.97
CA ASP A 71 -6.85 -6.60 3.54
C ASP A 71 -5.70 -6.92 2.56
N LEU A 72 -5.75 -6.39 1.33
CA LEU A 72 -4.62 -6.48 0.40
C LEU A 72 -3.41 -5.75 0.99
N ILE A 73 -2.21 -6.30 0.85
CA ILE A 73 -0.98 -5.60 1.21
C ILE A 73 -0.73 -4.50 0.17
N HIS A 74 -0.63 -3.27 0.65
CA HIS A 74 -0.48 -2.10 -0.19
C HIS A 74 0.31 -1.00 0.52
N SER A 75 0.85 -0.07 -0.27
CA SER A 75 1.57 1.09 0.23
C SER A 75 1.23 2.34 -0.58
N ALA A 76 1.40 3.49 0.04
CA ALA A 76 1.52 4.75 -0.68
C ALA A 76 2.92 4.80 -1.32
N THR A 77 2.96 4.62 -2.64
CA THR A 77 4.19 4.56 -3.43
C THR A 77 4.82 5.94 -3.45
N SER A 78 6.01 6.11 -2.85
CA SER A 78 6.72 7.39 -2.71
C SER A 78 5.92 8.54 -2.07
N TYR A 79 6.63 9.62 -1.74
CA TYR A 79 6.06 10.78 -1.06
C TYR A 79 6.59 12.09 -1.63
N PHE A 80 5.73 13.11 -1.61
CA PHE A 80 6.06 14.49 -1.92
C PHE A 80 5.33 15.44 -0.97
N GLY A 81 5.71 16.72 -0.99
CA GLY A 81 5.09 17.75 -0.17
C GLY A 81 5.83 18.10 1.11
N TRP A 82 7.16 18.07 1.04
CA TRP A 82 8.06 18.53 2.11
C TRP A 82 8.08 20.06 2.27
N GLY A 83 7.50 20.81 1.34
CA GLY A 83 7.33 22.27 1.45
C GLY A 83 6.39 22.66 2.58
N THR A 84 6.38 23.93 2.98
CA THR A 84 5.50 24.42 4.06
C THR A 84 4.12 24.79 3.55
N GLU A 85 3.99 25.08 2.25
CA GLU A 85 2.76 25.46 1.61
C GLU A 85 1.79 24.28 1.51
N LEU A 86 0.50 24.53 1.77
CA LEU A 86 -0.55 23.50 1.61
C LEU A 86 -0.57 22.93 0.19
N ALA A 87 -0.34 23.78 -0.80
CA ALA A 87 -0.29 23.40 -2.20
C ALA A 87 0.88 22.46 -2.55
N SER A 88 1.85 22.25 -1.66
CA SER A 88 2.90 21.25 -1.88
C SER A 88 2.47 19.85 -1.43
N LYS A 89 1.46 19.73 -0.56
CA LYS A 89 1.17 18.51 0.19
C LYS A 89 0.58 17.40 -0.67
N ARG A 90 1.11 16.18 -0.53
CA ARG A 90 0.41 14.98 -0.99
C ARG A 90 -0.86 14.81 -0.17
N MET A 91 -2.01 14.85 -0.86
CA MET A 91 -3.33 14.76 -0.22
C MET A 91 -4.14 13.58 -0.78
N ALA A 92 -4.79 12.86 0.12
CA ALA A 92 -5.75 11.80 -0.17
C ALA A 92 -6.80 11.75 0.94
N VAL A 93 -7.99 11.24 0.63
CA VAL A 93 -9.01 10.88 1.61
C VAL A 93 -9.21 9.37 1.50
N VAL A 94 -9.24 8.69 2.63
CA VAL A 94 -9.35 7.23 2.73
C VAL A 94 -10.63 6.90 3.47
N PHE A 95 -11.37 5.92 2.94
CA PHE A 95 -12.60 5.41 3.54
C PHE A 95 -12.46 3.89 3.69
N PHE A 96 -13.07 3.34 4.74
CA PHE A 96 -13.20 1.91 4.93
C PHE A 96 -14.67 1.53 4.92
N TRP A 97 -15.01 0.50 4.14
CA TRP A 97 -16.36 -0.06 4.09
C TRP A 97 -16.34 -1.48 4.63
N LYS A 98 -17.03 -1.72 5.74
CA LYS A 98 -17.21 -3.06 6.30
C LYS A 98 -18.52 -3.65 5.77
N VAL A 99 -18.42 -4.68 4.93
CA VAL A 99 -19.58 -5.47 4.51
C VAL A 99 -20.10 -6.25 5.72
N ARG A 100 -21.43 -6.29 5.89
CA ARG A 100 -22.10 -7.04 6.95
C ARG A 100 -22.15 -8.53 6.66
#